data_AF-A0A946GZY0-F1
#
_entry.id   AF-A0A946GZY0-F1
#
_cell.length_a   1.000
_cell.length_b   1.000
_cell.length_c   1.000
_cell.angle_alpha   90.00
_cell.angle_beta   90.00
_cell.angle_gamma   90.00
#
_symmetry.space_group_name_H-M   'P 1'
#
loop_
_entity.id
_entity.type
_entity.pdbx_description
1 polymer ?
#
loop_
_entity_poly.entity_id
_entity_poly.type
_entity_poly.pdbx_seq_one_letter_code
_entity_poly.pdbx_strand_id
1 'polypeptide(L)'
;MQAVEHETTQSTRASVVGEPLLPIVEVRRCDDDGGSLIALLLAEQQQLTAVEQFSREQKIGDVPAQAKHYTKLLPATAPAEGQQYAFEVDLDRCSGCMACVTACHSLNGLDEDETWRDVGLMIGGTSSNPIKQHVTTACHHCLEPACMIACPVDAYEKDPVTGIVKHLDDQCFGCQYCTLACPYDVPKYHHKKGIVRKCDMCSSRLAVGEAPACVQACPHEAIAITLVETRDVKENAEADYFLPAAPEPHLTFPTTHYKTSRVFPRNTLPVDYHATSPQHPHWPLILMLVLTQLSVGAFVAGLVLDEVLNSALLAAFAPLHATTALIFGLLALGASTLHLGRPQFAFRAIVGLRHSWLSREILAFGLFAGAAIVFSASSWVDWSPGWLNYGLGWCVAVTGIGGVFCSVMLYAFTRREFWSFPQTATRFVLTSAMLGIAATWLSILLVGVVGESRSA
;
A
#
# COMPACT_ATOMS: atom_id res chain seq x y z
N MET A 1 -1.39 60.38 -22.21
CA MET A 1 -2.48 61.26 -22.67
C MET A 1 -2.64 61.02 -24.16
N GLN A 2 -3.76 60.38 -24.54
CA GLN A 2 -4.37 60.25 -25.89
C GLN A 2 -3.43 59.98 -27.08
N ALA A 3 -3.39 58.75 -27.61
CA ALA A 3 -4.34 58.18 -28.59
C ALA A 3 -4.36 58.98 -29.90
N VAL A 4 -3.96 58.36 -31.02
CA VAL A 4 -4.63 58.38 -32.34
C VAL A 4 -4.07 57.21 -33.17
N GLU A 5 -4.97 56.34 -33.60
CA GLU A 5 -4.77 55.25 -34.56
C GLU A 5 -4.56 55.80 -35.98
N HIS A 6 -3.71 55.14 -36.78
CA HIS A 6 -3.66 55.33 -38.23
C HIS A 6 -3.91 54.01 -38.96
N GLU A 7 -4.73 54.15 -40.00
CA GLU A 7 -5.25 53.20 -40.96
C GLU A 7 -4.27 52.17 -41.57
N THR A 8 -4.81 50.95 -41.70
CA THR A 8 -4.64 49.94 -42.75
C THR A 8 -3.37 49.88 -43.58
N THR A 9 -2.71 48.71 -43.55
CA THR A 9 -2.05 48.13 -44.73
C THR A 9 -2.54 46.69 -44.95
N GLN A 10 -3.09 46.47 -46.15
CA GLN A 10 -3.39 45.15 -46.69
C GLN A 10 -2.09 44.39 -46.96
N SER A 11 -2.02 43.11 -46.58
CA SER A 11 -1.11 42.15 -47.21
C SER A 11 -1.75 40.76 -47.26
N THR A 12 -2.29 40.47 -48.44
CA THR A 12 -2.30 39.19 -49.17
C THR A 12 -2.39 37.86 -48.40
N ARG A 13 -3.54 37.20 -48.61
CA ARG A 13 -3.77 35.75 -48.48
C ARG A 13 -2.67 34.92 -49.14
N ALA A 14 -2.20 33.90 -48.43
CA ALA A 14 -1.81 32.61 -49.00
C ALA A 14 -2.64 31.53 -48.32
N SER A 15 -3.37 30.74 -49.11
CA SER A 15 -4.28 29.69 -48.66
C SER A 15 -3.51 28.45 -48.21
N VAL A 16 -3.91 27.88 -47.07
CA VAL A 16 -3.63 26.47 -46.74
C VAL A 16 -4.95 25.72 -46.72
N VAL A 17 -4.91 24.57 -47.37
CA VAL A 17 -5.99 23.71 -47.81
C VAL A 17 -6.53 22.87 -46.65
N GLY A 18 -7.84 22.91 -46.45
CA GLY A 18 -8.72 21.78 -46.13
C GLY A 18 -8.39 20.88 -44.94
N GLU A 19 -8.85 21.26 -43.75
CA GLU A 19 -9.38 20.30 -42.76
C GLU A 19 -10.89 20.53 -42.66
N PRO A 20 -11.73 19.48 -42.60
CA PRO A 20 -13.14 19.67 -42.31
C PRO A 20 -13.26 20.09 -40.85
N LEU A 21 -13.53 21.37 -40.63
CA LEU A 21 -13.99 21.88 -39.35
C LEU A 21 -15.14 20.97 -38.88
N LEU A 22 -15.04 20.46 -37.65
CA LEU A 22 -16.17 19.83 -36.96
C LEU A 22 -17.41 20.70 -37.19
N PRO A 23 -18.55 20.11 -37.61
CA PRO A 23 -19.74 20.91 -37.89
C PRO A 23 -20.05 21.71 -36.63
N ILE A 24 -19.99 23.04 -36.76
CA ILE A 24 -20.57 23.93 -35.76
C ILE A 24 -22.00 23.45 -35.64
N VAL A 25 -22.35 22.92 -34.47
CA VAL A 25 -23.74 22.61 -34.14
C VAL A 25 -24.45 23.95 -34.17
N GLU A 26 -25.08 24.27 -35.30
CA GLU A 26 -26.06 25.34 -35.36
C GLU A 26 -27.14 24.99 -34.36
N VAL A 27 -27.12 25.66 -33.21
CA VAL A 27 -28.24 25.65 -32.28
C VAL A 27 -29.39 26.31 -33.03
N ARG A 28 -30.22 25.48 -33.68
CA ARG A 28 -31.45 25.91 -34.33
C ARG A 28 -32.23 26.68 -33.27
N ARG A 29 -32.43 27.99 -33.50
CA ARG A 29 -33.47 28.71 -32.79
C ARG A 29 -34.77 27.94 -33.00
N CYS A 30 -35.47 27.68 -31.91
CA CYS A 30 -36.81 27.10 -31.95
C CYS A 30 -37.75 28.12 -32.59
N ASP A 31 -37.75 28.17 -33.91
CA ASP A 31 -38.78 28.83 -34.68
C ASP A 31 -39.82 27.75 -35.07
N ASP A 32 -41.00 27.85 -34.45
CA ASP A 32 -42.33 27.59 -35.01
C ASP A 32 -42.64 26.29 -35.78
N ASP A 33 -42.03 25.15 -35.44
CA ASP A 33 -42.63 23.83 -35.73
C ASP A 33 -43.13 23.20 -34.42
N GLY A 34 -44.46 23.05 -34.31
CA GLY A 34 -45.20 22.59 -33.12
C GLY A 34 -44.93 21.15 -32.67
N GLY A 35 -43.67 20.77 -32.45
CA GLY A 35 -43.30 19.56 -31.75
C GLY A 35 -43.50 19.73 -30.24
N SER A 36 -44.44 18.99 -29.65
CA SER A 36 -44.57 18.93 -28.19
C SER A 36 -43.24 18.54 -27.53
N LEU A 37 -43.00 18.93 -26.27
CA LEU A 37 -41.84 18.46 -25.48
C LEU A 37 -41.72 16.93 -25.52
N ILE A 38 -42.85 16.22 -25.60
CA ILE A 38 -42.89 14.76 -25.78
C ILE A 38 -42.29 14.35 -27.13
N ALA A 39 -42.55 15.07 -28.21
CA ALA A 39 -41.94 14.80 -29.52
C ALA A 39 -40.42 15.03 -29.52
N LEU A 40 -39.94 16.05 -28.81
CA LEU A 40 -38.50 16.29 -28.63
C LEU A 40 -37.83 15.19 -27.80
N LEU A 41 -38.43 14.79 -26.68
CA LEU A 41 -37.92 13.72 -25.82
C LEU A 41 -38.00 12.35 -26.51
N LEU A 42 -39.02 12.10 -27.34
CA LEU A 42 -39.12 10.91 -28.19
C LEU A 42 -38.07 10.92 -29.30
N ALA A 43 -37.76 12.08 -29.89
CA ALA A 43 -36.68 12.21 -30.87
C ALA A 43 -35.31 11.98 -30.23
N GLU A 44 -35.09 12.48 -29.01
CA GLU A 44 -33.87 12.22 -28.22
C GLU A 44 -33.75 10.73 -27.83
N GLN A 45 -34.84 10.08 -27.43
CA GLN A 45 -34.87 8.63 -27.20
C GLN A 45 -34.63 7.77 -28.46
N GLN A 46 -34.89 8.32 -29.64
CA GLN A 46 -34.64 7.64 -30.92
C GLN A 46 -33.22 7.81 -31.42
N GLN A 47 -32.43 8.70 -30.82
CA GLN A 47 -31.01 8.80 -31.08
C GLN A 47 -30.26 7.85 -30.15
N LEU A 48 -29.39 7.02 -30.74
CA LEU A 48 -28.44 6.23 -29.97
C LEU A 48 -27.59 7.19 -29.14
N THR A 49 -27.49 6.92 -27.85
CA THR A 49 -26.51 7.60 -26.99
C THR A 49 -25.10 7.43 -27.56
N ALA A 50 -24.15 8.30 -27.21
CA ALA A 50 -22.76 8.15 -27.65
C ALA A 50 -22.18 6.75 -27.35
N VAL A 51 -22.60 6.14 -26.22
CA VAL A 51 -22.23 4.77 -25.83
C VAL A 51 -22.87 3.73 -26.75
N GLU A 52 -24.13 3.91 -27.14
CA GLU A 52 -24.83 3.00 -28.06
C GLU A 52 -24.35 3.15 -29.51
N GLN A 53 -23.98 4.36 -29.94
CA GLN A 53 -23.34 4.60 -31.22
C GLN A 53 -21.99 3.88 -31.27
N PHE A 54 -21.15 4.08 -30.24
CA PHE A 54 -19.88 3.37 -30.09
C PHE A 54 -20.07 1.85 -30.03
N SER A 55 -21.03 1.36 -29.23
CA SER A 55 -21.31 -0.07 -29.10
C SER A 55 -21.84 -0.67 -30.41
N ARG A 56 -22.62 0.08 -31.18
CA ARG A 56 -23.11 -0.34 -32.50
C ARG A 56 -21.99 -0.37 -33.54
N GLU A 57 -21.11 0.63 -33.54
CA GLU A 57 -19.91 0.67 -34.38
C GLU A 57 -18.95 -0.48 -34.04
N GLN A 58 -18.83 -0.85 -32.76
CA GLN A 58 -18.02 -1.99 -32.30
C GLN A 58 -18.72 -3.36 -32.46
N LYS A 59 -20.06 -3.42 -32.56
CA LYS A 59 -20.82 -4.67 -32.82
C LYS A 59 -20.71 -5.15 -34.26
N ILE A 60 -20.39 -4.25 -35.19
CA ILE A 60 -19.98 -4.63 -36.54
C ILE A 60 -18.57 -5.18 -36.37
N GLY A 61 -18.37 -6.49 -36.63
CA GLY A 61 -17.19 -7.28 -36.26
C GLY A 61 -15.83 -6.88 -36.84
N ASP A 62 -15.62 -5.60 -37.16
CA ASP A 62 -14.32 -5.04 -37.44
C ASP A 62 -13.57 -4.78 -36.13
N VAL A 63 -12.59 -5.64 -35.88
CA VAL A 63 -11.58 -5.39 -34.85
C VAL A 63 -10.97 -4.00 -35.12
N PRO A 64 -10.82 -3.12 -34.12
CA PRO A 64 -10.25 -1.79 -34.33
C PRO A 64 -8.96 -1.89 -35.15
N ALA A 65 -8.74 -0.99 -36.12
CA ALA A 65 -7.55 -1.03 -36.97
C ALA A 65 -6.22 -1.03 -36.18
N GLN A 66 -6.27 -0.57 -34.93
CA GLN A 66 -5.18 -0.51 -33.97
C GLN A 66 -4.88 -1.87 -33.30
N ALA A 67 -5.82 -2.83 -33.31
CA ALA A 67 -5.69 -4.14 -32.68
C ALA A 67 -4.53 -4.97 -33.19
N LYS A 68 -4.22 -4.85 -34.47
CA LYS A 68 -3.04 -5.49 -35.06
C LYS A 68 -1.72 -5.13 -34.35
N HIS A 69 -1.67 -4.00 -33.64
CA HIS A 69 -0.50 -3.55 -32.89
C HIS A 69 -0.49 -4.20 -31.50
N TYR A 70 -1.56 -4.05 -30.73
CA TYR A 70 -1.56 -4.50 -29.34
C TYR A 70 -1.78 -6.01 -29.17
N THR A 71 -2.44 -6.70 -30.11
CA THR A 71 -2.61 -8.16 -30.03
C THR A 71 -1.27 -8.89 -30.16
N LYS A 72 -0.29 -8.33 -30.86
CA LYS A 72 1.07 -8.89 -30.97
C LYS A 72 1.89 -8.75 -29.68
N LEU A 73 1.44 -7.89 -28.77
CA LEU A 73 2.06 -7.63 -27.47
C LEU A 73 1.43 -8.49 -26.37
N LEU A 74 0.62 -9.48 -26.74
CA LEU A 74 0.02 -10.46 -25.85
C LEU A 74 0.50 -11.86 -26.20
N PRO A 75 0.55 -12.77 -25.22
CA PRO A 75 0.81 -14.16 -25.51
C PRO A 75 -0.37 -14.77 -26.26
N ALA A 76 -0.07 -15.71 -27.17
CA ALA A 76 -1.09 -16.38 -27.99
C ALA A 76 -1.97 -17.34 -27.17
N THR A 77 -1.50 -17.74 -25.99
CA THR A 77 -2.13 -18.73 -25.11
C THR A 77 -2.11 -18.24 -23.66
N ALA A 78 -3.06 -18.71 -22.86
CA ALA A 78 -2.97 -18.58 -21.42
C ALA A 78 -1.76 -19.35 -20.86
N PRO A 79 -1.28 -19.02 -19.64
CA PRO A 79 -0.15 -19.70 -19.04
C PRO A 79 -0.46 -21.17 -18.78
N ALA A 80 0.52 -22.03 -19.08
CA ALA A 80 0.48 -23.44 -18.69
C ALA A 80 0.91 -23.62 -17.21
N GLU A 81 0.82 -24.85 -16.72
CA GLU A 81 1.37 -25.18 -15.39
C GLU A 81 2.86 -24.83 -15.32
N GLY A 82 3.27 -24.13 -14.26
CA GLY A 82 4.64 -23.66 -14.10
C GLY A 82 4.94 -22.31 -14.78
N GLN A 83 3.98 -21.74 -15.50
CA GLN A 83 4.07 -20.40 -16.12
C GLN A 83 3.15 -19.38 -15.43
N GLN A 84 3.39 -18.10 -15.70
CA GLN A 84 2.47 -17.01 -15.36
C GLN A 84 2.64 -15.84 -16.34
N TYR A 85 1.71 -14.88 -16.29
CA TYR A 85 1.89 -13.62 -16.99
C TYR A 85 2.94 -12.73 -16.33
N ALA A 86 3.66 -12.01 -17.18
CA ALA A 86 4.62 -10.98 -16.80
C ALA A 86 4.46 -9.76 -17.69
N PHE A 87 4.85 -8.60 -17.17
CA PHE A 87 5.18 -7.47 -18.02
C PHE A 87 6.57 -7.67 -18.62
N GLU A 88 6.71 -7.53 -19.92
CA GLU A 88 8.01 -7.25 -20.55
C GLU A 88 8.07 -5.76 -20.88
N VAL A 89 9.14 -5.10 -20.46
CA VAL A 89 9.38 -3.68 -20.72
C VAL A 89 10.68 -3.52 -21.51
N ASP A 90 10.56 -3.17 -22.78
CA ASP A 90 11.68 -2.82 -23.64
C ASP A 90 12.10 -1.37 -23.35
N LEU A 91 13.17 -1.23 -22.57
CA LEU A 91 13.74 0.04 -22.15
C LEU A 91 14.36 0.81 -23.31
N ASP A 92 14.81 0.13 -24.37
CA ASP A 92 15.41 0.79 -25.54
C ASP A 92 14.34 1.47 -26.41
N ARG A 93 13.10 0.99 -26.33
CA ARG A 93 11.91 1.60 -26.97
C ARG A 93 11.19 2.60 -26.08
N CYS A 94 11.43 2.59 -24.77
CA CYS A 94 10.75 3.48 -23.84
C CYS A 94 11.26 4.92 -23.96
N SER A 95 10.45 5.82 -24.52
CA SER A 95 10.76 7.24 -24.63
C SER A 95 10.44 8.07 -23.39
N GLY A 96 9.77 7.47 -22.38
CA GLY A 96 9.31 8.20 -21.21
C GLY A 96 8.08 9.10 -21.42
N CYS A 97 7.33 8.94 -22.52
CA CYS A 97 6.17 9.78 -22.88
C CYS A 97 4.97 9.74 -21.92
N MET A 98 4.95 8.88 -20.90
CA MET A 98 3.87 8.73 -19.91
C MET A 98 2.48 8.35 -20.44
N ALA A 99 2.31 8.04 -21.74
CA ALA A 99 1.03 7.56 -22.29
C ALA A 99 0.47 6.33 -21.54
N CYS A 100 1.37 5.45 -21.09
CA CYS A 100 1.01 4.27 -20.29
C CYS A 100 0.43 4.62 -18.90
N VAL A 101 0.85 5.75 -18.32
CA VAL A 101 0.36 6.27 -17.03
C VAL A 101 -1.05 6.82 -17.23
N THR A 102 -1.22 7.73 -18.19
CA THR A 102 -2.52 8.36 -18.50
C THR A 102 -3.57 7.31 -18.89
N ALA A 103 -3.22 6.34 -19.74
CA ALA A 103 -4.16 5.29 -20.13
C ALA A 103 -4.56 4.40 -18.96
N CYS A 104 -3.62 4.07 -18.07
CA CYS A 104 -3.91 3.31 -16.86
C CYS A 104 -4.83 4.10 -15.93
N HIS A 105 -4.58 5.40 -15.77
CA HIS A 105 -5.39 6.31 -14.99
C HIS A 105 -6.84 6.39 -15.51
N SER A 106 -7.02 6.67 -16.80
CA SER A 106 -8.33 6.80 -17.42
C SER A 106 -9.13 5.49 -17.44
N LEU A 107 -8.50 4.36 -17.79
CA LEU A 107 -9.21 3.08 -17.85
C LEU A 107 -9.71 2.63 -16.47
N ASN A 108 -8.89 2.80 -15.43
CA ASN A 108 -9.21 2.28 -14.10
C ASN A 108 -9.98 3.29 -13.23
N GLY A 109 -10.31 4.47 -13.77
CA GLY A 109 -10.98 5.53 -13.02
C GLY A 109 -10.22 5.89 -11.74
N LEU A 110 -8.92 6.17 -11.89
CA LEU A 110 -8.09 6.57 -10.75
C LEU A 110 -8.39 8.03 -10.37
N ASP A 111 -8.26 8.35 -9.08
CA ASP A 111 -8.36 9.73 -8.61
C ASP A 111 -7.10 10.52 -9.05
N GLU A 112 -7.15 11.86 -9.03
CA GLU A 112 -6.05 12.72 -9.50
C GLU A 112 -4.72 12.47 -8.75
N ASP A 113 -4.78 12.07 -7.49
CA ASP A 113 -3.65 11.79 -6.62
C ASP A 113 -3.19 10.32 -6.65
N GLU A 114 -3.73 9.51 -7.56
CA GLU A 114 -3.46 8.07 -7.62
C GLU A 114 -2.82 7.64 -8.95
N THR A 115 -1.74 6.88 -8.85
CA THR A 115 -1.09 6.22 -10.00
C THR A 115 -0.88 4.74 -9.70
N TRP A 116 -1.12 3.90 -10.72
CA TRP A 116 -0.87 2.45 -10.66
C TRP A 116 0.35 2.03 -11.50
N ARG A 117 0.83 2.93 -12.33
CA ARG A 117 2.02 2.81 -13.17
C ARG A 117 2.71 4.16 -13.18
N ASP A 118 4.04 4.15 -13.05
CA ASP A 118 4.87 5.34 -13.03
C ASP A 118 5.97 5.24 -14.11
N VAL A 119 6.56 6.40 -14.43
CA VAL A 119 7.71 6.51 -15.33
C VAL A 119 8.79 7.31 -14.64
N GLY A 120 9.92 6.66 -14.34
CA GLY A 120 11.11 7.27 -13.77
C GLY A 120 12.21 7.51 -14.81
N LEU A 121 13.24 8.23 -14.40
CA LEU A 121 14.45 8.46 -15.17
C LEU A 121 15.67 8.03 -14.35
N MET A 122 16.50 7.16 -14.92
CA MET A 122 17.82 6.84 -14.40
C MET A 122 18.89 7.63 -15.16
N ILE A 123 19.87 8.15 -14.43
CA ILE A 123 21.01 8.89 -14.97
C ILE A 123 22.33 8.26 -14.49
N GLY A 124 23.38 8.36 -15.29
CA GLY A 124 24.70 7.85 -14.91
C GLY A 124 25.75 8.08 -16.00
N GLY A 125 26.83 7.32 -15.96
CA GLY A 125 27.94 7.45 -16.90
C GLY A 125 28.90 8.58 -16.53
N THR A 126 29.63 9.09 -17.53
CA THR A 126 30.63 10.16 -17.36
C THR A 126 30.22 11.41 -18.12
N SER A 127 30.88 12.55 -17.90
CA SER A 127 30.63 13.76 -18.68
C SER A 127 30.86 13.57 -20.19
N SER A 128 31.76 12.67 -20.58
CA SER A 128 32.03 12.32 -21.98
C SER A 128 31.08 11.27 -22.55
N ASN A 129 30.45 10.46 -21.71
CA ASN A 129 29.49 9.44 -22.10
C ASN A 129 28.34 9.36 -21.08
N PRO A 130 27.44 10.37 -21.07
CA PRO A 130 26.32 10.40 -20.14
C PRO A 130 25.24 9.41 -20.57
N ILE A 131 24.60 8.77 -19.60
CA ILE A 131 23.48 7.86 -19.83
C ILE A 131 22.20 8.43 -19.23
N LYS A 132 21.12 8.30 -19.99
CA LYS A 132 19.74 8.56 -19.56
C LYS A 132 18.88 7.39 -19.98
N GLN A 133 18.17 6.80 -19.03
CA GLN A 133 17.28 5.68 -19.28
C GLN A 133 15.92 5.93 -18.63
N HIS A 134 14.87 5.99 -19.45
CA HIS A 134 13.50 5.99 -18.94
C HIS A 134 13.10 4.58 -18.53
N VAL A 135 12.43 4.46 -17.39
CA VAL A 135 11.92 3.19 -16.87
C VAL A 135 10.46 3.37 -16.55
N THR A 136 9.59 2.58 -17.19
CA THR A 136 8.20 2.47 -16.76
C THR A 136 8.02 1.27 -15.84
N THR A 137 7.34 1.45 -14.72
CA THR A 137 7.11 0.39 -13.73
C THR A 137 5.67 0.41 -13.22
N ALA A 138 5.19 -0.75 -12.81
CA ALA A 138 3.89 -0.97 -12.20
C ALA A 138 4.00 -2.14 -11.20
N CYS A 139 2.90 -2.76 -10.80
CA CYS A 139 2.95 -3.99 -10.01
C CYS A 139 3.72 -5.10 -10.77
N HIS A 140 4.68 -5.74 -10.10
CA HIS A 140 5.44 -6.84 -10.67
C HIS A 140 4.76 -8.22 -10.53
N HIS A 141 3.55 -8.28 -9.95
CA HIS A 141 2.77 -9.51 -9.76
C HIS A 141 3.62 -10.72 -9.32
N CYS A 142 4.47 -10.51 -8.32
CA CYS A 142 5.59 -11.37 -7.95
C CYS A 142 5.20 -12.83 -7.68
N LEU A 143 6.16 -13.76 -7.78
CA LEU A 143 5.92 -15.16 -7.39
C LEU A 143 5.52 -15.28 -5.93
N GLU A 144 6.23 -14.57 -5.06
CA GLU A 144 6.02 -14.55 -3.61
C GLU A 144 5.66 -13.12 -3.17
N PRO A 145 4.39 -12.71 -3.35
CA PRO A 145 3.98 -11.32 -3.13
C PRO A 145 3.98 -10.98 -1.63
N ALA A 146 4.96 -10.17 -1.21
CA ALA A 146 5.06 -9.67 0.17
C ALA A 146 3.79 -8.92 0.63
N CYS A 147 3.13 -8.20 -0.28
CA CYS A 147 1.88 -7.48 0.02
C CYS A 147 0.72 -8.42 0.40
N MET A 148 0.65 -9.60 -0.22
CA MET A 148 -0.34 -10.63 0.10
C MET A 148 -0.04 -11.29 1.45
N ILE A 149 1.22 -11.67 1.68
CA ILE A 149 1.67 -12.29 2.95
C ILE A 149 1.42 -11.35 4.14
N ALA A 150 1.70 -10.05 3.97
CA ALA A 150 1.51 -9.03 4.99
C ALA A 150 0.03 -8.81 5.34
N CYS A 151 -0.90 -8.99 4.39
CA CYS A 151 -2.30 -8.63 4.58
C CYS A 151 -2.97 -9.48 5.67
N PRO A 152 -3.59 -8.89 6.70
CA PRO A 152 -4.22 -9.65 7.79
C PRO A 152 -5.66 -10.10 7.47
N VAL A 153 -6.23 -9.68 6.33
CA VAL A 153 -7.64 -9.90 5.95
C VAL A 153 -7.80 -10.56 4.59
N ASP A 154 -6.71 -11.05 4.01
CA ASP A 154 -6.71 -11.66 2.67
C ASP A 154 -7.36 -10.76 1.61
N ALA A 155 -7.13 -9.44 1.70
CA ALA A 155 -7.53 -8.47 0.68
C ALA A 155 -6.66 -8.53 -0.58
N TYR A 156 -5.91 -9.62 -0.75
CA TYR A 156 -5.17 -9.93 -1.96
C TYR A 156 -5.42 -11.39 -2.31
N GLU A 157 -5.58 -11.63 -3.60
CA GLU A 157 -5.62 -12.97 -4.17
C GLU A 157 -4.57 -13.07 -5.27
N LYS A 158 -3.95 -14.25 -5.40
CA LYS A 158 -3.13 -14.57 -6.55
C LYS A 158 -3.87 -15.60 -7.38
N ASP A 159 -4.16 -15.26 -8.62
CA ASP A 159 -4.77 -16.18 -9.56
C ASP A 159 -3.81 -17.35 -9.84
N PRO A 160 -4.24 -18.61 -9.64
CA PRO A 160 -3.37 -19.77 -9.77
C PRO A 160 -3.00 -20.11 -11.22
N VAL A 161 -3.76 -19.62 -12.20
CA VAL A 161 -3.52 -19.85 -13.64
C VAL A 161 -2.71 -18.70 -14.22
N THR A 162 -3.14 -17.46 -13.97
CA THR A 162 -2.52 -16.30 -14.60
C THR A 162 -1.33 -15.75 -13.81
N GLY A 163 -1.23 -16.08 -12.51
CA GLY A 163 -0.28 -15.50 -11.57
C GLY A 163 -0.55 -14.04 -11.20
N ILE A 164 -1.64 -13.45 -11.71
CA ILE A 164 -1.99 -12.06 -11.42
C ILE A 164 -2.38 -11.95 -9.95
N VAL A 165 -1.59 -11.17 -9.20
CA VAL A 165 -1.94 -10.72 -7.85
C VAL A 165 -2.95 -9.56 -7.95
N LYS A 166 -4.16 -9.69 -7.39
CA LYS A 166 -5.20 -8.66 -7.38
C LYS A 166 -5.47 -8.18 -5.96
N HIS A 167 -5.97 -6.96 -5.82
CA HIS A 167 -6.44 -6.43 -4.54
C HIS A 167 -7.98 -6.49 -4.50
N LEU A 168 -8.53 -6.89 -3.36
CA LEU A 168 -9.95 -7.02 -3.11
C LEU A 168 -10.44 -5.86 -2.23
N ASP A 169 -11.06 -4.87 -2.86
CA ASP A 169 -11.45 -3.59 -2.25
C ASP A 169 -12.51 -3.74 -1.11
N ASP A 170 -13.29 -4.82 -1.14
CA ASP A 170 -14.34 -5.14 -0.17
C ASP A 170 -13.81 -5.76 1.13
N GLN A 171 -12.65 -6.42 1.06
CA GLN A 171 -11.99 -7.02 2.21
C GLN A 171 -11.06 -6.05 2.94
N CYS A 172 -10.50 -5.09 2.20
CA CYS A 172 -9.55 -4.14 2.74
C CYS A 172 -10.19 -3.19 3.76
N PHE A 173 -9.53 -3.04 4.90
CA PHE A 173 -9.88 -2.05 5.93
C PHE A 173 -8.81 -0.95 6.10
N GLY A 174 -7.83 -0.92 5.20
CA GLY A 174 -6.87 0.18 5.11
C GLY A 174 -5.84 0.24 6.26
N CYS A 175 -5.30 -0.90 6.71
CA CYS A 175 -4.20 -0.92 7.69
C CYS A 175 -2.84 -0.45 7.13
N GLN A 176 -2.71 -0.34 5.81
CA GLN A 176 -1.51 0.11 5.09
C GLN A 176 -0.25 -0.76 5.28
N TYR A 177 -0.30 -1.87 6.01
CA TYR A 177 0.88 -2.71 6.21
C TYR A 177 1.50 -3.23 4.88
N CYS A 178 0.65 -3.50 3.88
CA CYS A 178 1.07 -3.90 2.54
C CYS A 178 1.84 -2.82 1.75
N THR A 179 1.65 -1.53 2.06
CA THR A 179 2.41 -0.43 1.42
C THR A 179 3.86 -0.44 1.89
N LEU A 180 4.10 -0.77 3.16
CA LEU A 180 5.43 -0.92 3.73
C LEU A 180 6.11 -2.22 3.31
N ALA A 181 5.34 -3.30 3.18
CA ALA A 181 5.83 -4.64 2.86
C ALA A 181 6.26 -4.81 1.40
N CYS A 182 5.63 -4.11 0.45
CA CYS A 182 6.05 -4.17 -0.95
C CYS A 182 7.39 -3.44 -1.13
N PRO A 183 8.47 -4.09 -1.59
CA PRO A 183 9.76 -3.42 -1.79
C PRO A 183 9.70 -2.31 -2.84
N TYR A 184 8.74 -2.39 -3.76
CA TYR A 184 8.57 -1.50 -4.90
C TYR A 184 7.54 -0.39 -4.66
N ASP A 185 7.02 -0.25 -3.43
CA ASP A 185 6.04 0.78 -3.04
C ASP A 185 4.81 0.86 -3.96
N VAL A 186 4.41 -0.27 -4.55
CA VAL A 186 3.32 -0.37 -5.53
C VAL A 186 1.93 -0.17 -4.92
N PRO A 187 1.57 -0.78 -3.77
CA PRO A 187 0.28 -0.54 -3.14
C PRO A 187 0.23 0.90 -2.60
N LYS A 188 -0.76 1.68 -3.03
CA LYS A 188 -0.97 3.06 -2.60
C LYS A 188 -2.24 3.18 -1.77
N TYR A 189 -2.18 3.93 -0.67
CA TYR A 189 -3.36 4.18 0.16
C TYR A 189 -4.24 5.25 -0.46
N HIS A 190 -5.54 4.97 -0.57
CA HIS A 190 -6.55 5.87 -1.09
C HIS A 190 -7.38 6.45 0.06
N HIS A 191 -7.08 7.70 0.42
CA HIS A 191 -7.64 8.36 1.60
C HIS A 191 -9.18 8.41 1.61
N LYS A 192 -9.81 8.79 0.49
CA LYS A 192 -11.29 8.88 0.40
C LYS A 192 -12.00 7.54 0.57
N LYS A 193 -11.40 6.45 0.08
CA LYS A 193 -12.01 5.11 0.13
C LYS A 193 -11.64 4.34 1.41
N GLY A 194 -10.60 4.77 2.12
CA GLY A 194 -10.10 4.10 3.32
C GLY A 194 -9.48 2.73 3.05
N ILE A 195 -8.93 2.52 1.85
CA ILE A 195 -8.35 1.24 1.39
C ILE A 195 -7.05 1.48 0.65
N VAL A 196 -6.31 0.41 0.42
CA VAL A 196 -5.16 0.41 -0.50
C VAL A 196 -5.65 0.01 -1.89
N ARG A 197 -5.00 0.50 -2.95
CA ARG A 197 -5.22 0.07 -4.33
C ARG A 197 -3.89 -0.15 -5.04
N LYS A 198 -3.91 -0.90 -6.14
CA LYS A 198 -2.75 -1.15 -6.99
C LYS A 198 -3.16 -1.68 -8.35
N CYS A 199 -2.21 -1.67 -9.30
CA CYS A 199 -2.35 -2.35 -10.58
C CYS A 199 -2.79 -3.83 -10.42
N ASP A 200 -3.77 -4.23 -11.23
CA ASP A 200 -4.34 -5.56 -11.32
C ASP A 200 -4.00 -6.26 -12.66
N MET A 201 -3.02 -5.72 -13.40
CA MET A 201 -2.68 -6.12 -14.77
C MET A 201 -3.83 -5.99 -15.78
N CYS A 202 -4.84 -5.15 -15.50
CA CYS A 202 -6.08 -5.08 -16.29
C CYS A 202 -6.68 -6.48 -16.52
N SER A 203 -6.77 -7.27 -15.44
CA SER A 203 -7.09 -8.69 -15.52
C SER A 203 -8.41 -9.00 -16.23
N SER A 204 -9.40 -8.10 -16.12
CA SER A 204 -10.67 -8.19 -16.83
C SER A 204 -10.52 -8.11 -18.35
N ARG A 205 -9.58 -7.30 -18.85
CA ARG A 205 -9.26 -7.18 -20.29
C ARG A 205 -8.50 -8.39 -20.80
N LEU A 206 -7.50 -8.84 -20.03
CA LEU A 206 -6.74 -10.05 -20.37
C LEU A 206 -7.64 -11.29 -20.45
N ALA A 207 -8.67 -11.38 -19.60
CA ALA A 207 -9.62 -12.49 -19.62
C ALA A 207 -10.41 -12.62 -20.94
N VAL A 208 -10.55 -11.52 -21.70
CA VAL A 208 -11.23 -11.49 -23.00
C VAL A 208 -10.26 -11.31 -24.18
N GLY A 209 -8.95 -11.50 -23.94
CA GLY A 209 -7.91 -11.37 -24.98
C GLY A 209 -7.60 -9.93 -25.39
N GLU A 210 -8.00 -8.96 -24.57
CA GLU A 210 -7.72 -7.54 -24.80
C GLU A 210 -6.49 -7.10 -24.00
N ALA A 211 -5.65 -6.25 -24.59
CA ALA A 211 -4.41 -5.83 -23.96
C ALA A 211 -4.65 -4.92 -22.75
N PRO A 212 -3.78 -4.90 -21.73
CA PRO A 212 -3.85 -3.89 -20.67
C PRO A 212 -3.76 -2.47 -21.22
N ALA A 213 -4.38 -1.49 -20.56
CA ALA A 213 -4.39 -0.10 -21.05
C ALA A 213 -2.98 0.45 -21.29
N CYS A 214 -2.05 0.18 -20.38
CA CYS A 214 -0.67 0.63 -20.51
C CYS A 214 0.06 0.01 -21.71
N VAL A 215 -0.27 -1.23 -22.06
CA VAL A 215 0.29 -1.95 -23.23
C VAL A 215 -0.28 -1.35 -24.51
N GLN A 216 -1.61 -1.25 -24.59
CA GLN A 216 -2.30 -0.73 -25.77
C GLN A 216 -1.96 0.74 -26.08
N ALA A 217 -1.78 1.56 -25.06
CA ALA A 217 -1.53 2.98 -25.23
C ALA A 217 -0.06 3.33 -25.51
N CYS A 218 0.87 2.38 -25.41
CA CYS A 218 2.29 2.67 -25.62
C CYS A 218 2.59 2.92 -27.10
N PRO A 219 2.94 4.16 -27.52
CA PRO A 219 3.14 4.45 -28.95
C PRO A 219 4.42 3.81 -29.52
N HIS A 220 5.30 3.31 -28.67
CA HIS A 220 6.56 2.67 -29.05
C HIS A 220 6.53 1.14 -28.90
N GLU A 221 5.36 0.57 -28.54
CA GLU A 221 5.21 -0.87 -28.30
C GLU A 221 6.28 -1.40 -27.31
N ALA A 222 6.60 -0.59 -26.30
CA ALA A 222 7.67 -0.85 -25.33
C ALA A 222 7.22 -1.72 -24.15
N ILE A 223 5.92 -1.97 -24.01
CA ILE A 223 5.35 -2.76 -22.92
C ILE A 223 4.55 -3.89 -23.57
N ALA A 224 4.80 -5.12 -23.16
CA ALA A 224 4.06 -6.31 -23.58
C ALA A 224 3.67 -7.15 -22.36
N ILE A 225 2.71 -8.06 -22.57
CA ILE A 225 2.47 -9.19 -21.68
C ILE A 225 3.13 -10.41 -22.29
N THR A 226 3.93 -11.11 -21.49
CA THR A 226 4.63 -12.34 -21.89
C THR A 226 4.33 -13.46 -20.90
N LEU A 227 4.65 -14.68 -21.31
CA LEU A 227 4.67 -15.85 -20.43
C LEU A 227 6.09 -16.01 -19.90
N VAL A 228 6.21 -16.23 -18.60
CA VAL A 228 7.49 -16.53 -17.95
C VAL A 228 7.40 -17.86 -17.22
N GLU A 229 8.45 -18.66 -17.33
CA GLU A 229 8.64 -19.85 -16.52
C GLU A 229 8.95 -19.44 -15.08
N THR A 230 8.19 -19.95 -14.11
CA THR A 230 8.39 -19.61 -12.69
C THR A 230 9.78 -19.98 -12.18
N ARG A 231 10.39 -21.03 -12.74
CA ARG A 231 11.77 -21.43 -12.43
C ARG A 231 12.77 -20.38 -12.88
N ASP A 232 12.65 -19.91 -14.12
CA ASP A 232 13.59 -18.94 -14.69
C ASP A 232 13.49 -17.59 -13.96
N VAL A 233 12.29 -17.20 -13.49
CA VAL A 233 12.12 -16.02 -12.63
C VAL A 233 12.91 -16.15 -11.33
N LYS A 234 12.94 -17.34 -10.70
CA LYS A 234 13.73 -17.59 -9.49
C LYS A 234 15.23 -17.56 -9.78
N GLU A 235 15.67 -18.26 -10.82
CA GLU A 235 17.08 -18.30 -11.23
C GLU A 235 17.61 -16.88 -11.55
N ASN A 236 16.84 -16.07 -12.29
CA ASN A 236 17.22 -14.69 -12.62
C ASN A 236 17.24 -13.77 -11.38
N ALA A 237 16.30 -13.94 -10.45
CA ALA A 237 16.27 -13.17 -9.22
C ALA A 237 17.44 -13.50 -8.27
N GLU A 238 17.89 -14.76 -8.25
CA GLU A 238 19.09 -15.19 -7.52
C GLU A 238 20.38 -14.65 -8.15
N ALA A 239 20.39 -14.46 -9.47
CA ALA A 239 21.49 -13.82 -10.20
C ALA A 239 21.47 -12.27 -10.10
N ASP A 240 20.54 -11.69 -9.33
CA ASP A 240 20.33 -10.25 -9.17
C ASP A 240 20.12 -9.50 -10.50
N TYR A 241 19.50 -10.17 -11.48
CA TYR A 241 19.21 -9.61 -12.79
C TYR A 241 17.91 -8.79 -12.75
N PHE A 242 18.04 -7.48 -12.51
CA PHE A 242 16.92 -6.53 -12.55
C PHE A 242 17.39 -5.13 -12.95
N LEU A 243 16.82 -4.07 -12.36
CA LEU A 243 17.23 -2.69 -12.58
C LEU A 243 18.28 -2.22 -11.57
N PRO A 244 19.23 -1.35 -11.97
CA PRO A 244 20.13 -0.70 -11.03
C PRO A 244 19.38 0.04 -9.91
N ALA A 245 19.86 -0.07 -8.68
CA ALA A 245 19.28 0.53 -7.47
C ALA A 245 17.83 0.14 -7.16
N ALA A 246 17.28 -0.87 -7.83
CA ALA A 246 16.03 -1.48 -7.40
C ALA A 246 16.25 -2.38 -6.17
N PRO A 247 15.20 -2.67 -5.39
CA PRO A 247 15.27 -3.65 -4.31
C PRO A 247 15.68 -5.03 -4.82
N GLU A 248 16.40 -5.77 -3.97
CA GLU A 248 16.88 -7.12 -4.25
C GLU A 248 15.72 -8.05 -4.73
N PRO A 249 15.78 -8.59 -5.96
CA PRO A 249 14.67 -9.32 -6.56
C PRO A 249 14.29 -10.60 -5.81
N HIS A 250 15.26 -11.29 -5.20
CA HIS A 250 15.03 -12.53 -4.47
C HIS A 250 14.12 -12.37 -3.24
N LEU A 251 13.82 -11.13 -2.81
CA LEU A 251 12.87 -10.87 -1.73
C LEU A 251 11.43 -11.23 -2.08
N THR A 252 11.05 -11.13 -3.36
CA THR A 252 9.66 -11.40 -3.80
C THR A 252 9.56 -12.14 -5.14
N PHE A 253 10.67 -12.27 -5.87
CA PHE A 253 10.75 -12.85 -7.21
C PHE A 253 9.80 -12.11 -8.20
N PRO A 254 10.11 -10.85 -8.55
CA PRO A 254 9.30 -10.04 -9.45
C PRO A 254 9.26 -10.69 -10.84
N THR A 255 8.09 -10.69 -11.49
CA THR A 255 7.93 -11.37 -12.80
C THR A 255 8.24 -10.46 -13.97
N THR A 256 8.26 -9.15 -13.72
CA THR A 256 8.52 -8.14 -14.75
C THR A 256 9.93 -8.29 -15.30
N HIS A 257 10.05 -8.40 -16.62
CA HIS A 257 11.32 -8.46 -17.33
C HIS A 257 11.64 -7.12 -17.98
N TYR A 258 12.80 -6.55 -17.66
CA TYR A 258 13.30 -5.34 -18.27
C TYR A 258 14.32 -5.67 -19.34
N LYS A 259 13.96 -5.44 -20.60
CA LYS A 259 14.82 -5.71 -21.75
C LYS A 259 15.58 -4.45 -22.13
N THR A 260 16.91 -4.56 -22.24
CA THR A 260 17.76 -3.51 -22.81
C THR A 260 19.02 -4.11 -23.43
N SER A 261 19.49 -3.51 -24.51
CA SER A 261 20.80 -3.77 -25.11
C SER A 261 21.90 -2.89 -24.52
N ARG A 262 21.54 -1.90 -23.69
CA ARG A 262 22.47 -0.95 -23.08
C ARG A 262 23.08 -1.54 -21.81
N VAL A 263 24.38 -1.33 -21.64
CA VAL A 263 25.06 -1.64 -20.38
C VAL A 263 24.84 -0.48 -19.42
N PHE A 264 24.37 -0.76 -18.21
CA PHE A 264 24.30 0.24 -17.13
C PHE A 264 25.64 0.32 -16.39
N PRO A 265 26.33 1.47 -16.42
CA PRO A 265 27.43 1.77 -15.51
C PRO A 265 27.01 1.60 -14.06
N ARG A 266 27.99 1.31 -13.19
CA ARG A 266 27.75 1.15 -11.74
C ARG A 266 27.15 2.38 -11.07
N ASN A 267 27.33 3.56 -11.65
CA ASN A 267 26.78 4.82 -11.14
C ASN A 267 25.44 5.22 -11.78
N THR A 268 24.76 4.31 -12.48
CA THR A 268 23.40 4.56 -12.97
C THR A 268 22.40 4.45 -11.83
N LEU A 269 21.80 5.58 -11.48
CA LEU A 269 20.85 5.71 -10.36
C LEU A 269 19.61 6.47 -10.81
N PRO A 270 18.45 6.27 -10.16
CA PRO A 270 17.29 7.15 -10.31
C PRO A 270 17.66 8.62 -10.08
N VAL A 271 17.05 9.54 -10.84
CA VAL A 271 17.33 10.98 -10.74
C VAL A 271 17.05 11.54 -9.33
N ASP A 272 16.13 10.91 -8.63
CA ASP A 272 15.68 11.22 -7.27
C ASP A 272 16.37 10.38 -6.20
N TYR A 273 17.42 9.62 -6.53
CA TYR A 273 18.10 8.73 -5.57
C TYR A 273 18.60 9.44 -4.30
N HIS A 274 19.06 10.69 -4.44
CA HIS A 274 19.49 11.51 -3.30
C HIS A 274 18.41 12.48 -2.79
N ALA A 275 17.22 12.47 -3.38
CA ALA A 275 16.10 13.26 -2.91
C ALA A 275 15.44 12.53 -1.74
N THR A 276 15.39 13.18 -0.58
CA THR A 276 14.65 12.68 0.57
C THR A 276 13.37 13.47 0.72
N SER A 277 12.24 12.76 0.81
CA SER A 277 10.96 13.35 1.18
C SER A 277 10.53 12.84 2.56
N PRO A 278 10.06 13.71 3.46
CA PRO A 278 9.51 13.25 4.73
C PRO A 278 8.25 12.42 4.47
N GLN A 279 8.24 11.19 4.97
CA GLN A 279 7.02 10.39 5.01
C GLN A 279 6.02 11.04 5.96
N HIS A 280 4.73 10.85 5.67
CA HIS A 280 3.67 11.39 6.52
C HIS A 280 3.75 10.78 7.94
N PRO A 281 3.50 11.58 8.99
CA PRO A 281 3.63 11.09 10.35
C PRO A 281 2.47 10.15 10.69
N HIS A 282 2.79 8.89 10.96
CA HIS A 282 1.82 7.90 11.44
C HIS A 282 1.53 8.07 12.94
N TRP A 283 1.03 9.25 13.35
CA TRP A 283 0.85 9.62 14.76
C TRP A 283 0.10 8.57 15.59
N PRO A 284 -1.06 8.03 15.16
CA PRO A 284 -1.75 7.02 15.96
C PRO A 284 -0.94 5.74 16.13
N LEU A 285 -0.15 5.36 15.12
CA LEU A 285 0.70 4.18 15.15
C LEU A 285 1.88 4.39 16.12
N ILE A 286 2.48 5.58 16.13
CA ILE A 286 3.52 5.94 17.11
C ILE A 286 2.97 5.87 18.53
N LEU A 287 1.81 6.48 18.78
CA LEU A 287 1.16 6.45 20.09
C LEU A 287 0.84 5.03 20.53
N MET A 288 0.23 4.23 19.66
CA MET A 288 -0.07 2.82 19.93
C MET A 288 1.19 2.04 20.29
N LEU A 289 2.26 2.15 19.50
CA LEU A 289 3.50 1.40 19.74
C LEU A 289 4.18 1.81 21.04
N VAL A 290 4.25 3.11 21.34
CA VAL A 290 4.90 3.60 22.57
C VAL A 290 4.08 3.19 23.80
N LEU A 291 2.75 3.32 23.76
CA LEU A 291 1.89 3.01 24.89
C LEU A 291 1.78 1.50 25.16
N THR A 292 1.74 0.66 24.11
CA THR A 292 1.80 -0.81 24.27
C THR A 292 3.12 -1.25 24.92
N GLN A 293 4.26 -0.73 24.43
CA GLN A 293 5.58 -1.03 25.00
C GLN A 293 5.70 -0.55 26.45
N LEU A 294 5.18 0.64 26.77
CA LEU A 294 5.11 1.15 28.15
C LEU A 294 4.27 0.23 29.03
N SER A 295 3.07 -0.14 28.59
CA SER A 295 2.15 -1.00 29.34
C SER A 295 2.77 -2.37 29.63
N VAL A 296 3.28 -3.04 28.59
CA VAL A 296 3.95 -4.35 28.72
C VAL A 296 5.19 -4.23 29.62
N GLY A 297 6.01 -3.22 29.40
CA GLY A 297 7.19 -2.95 30.22
C GLY A 297 6.85 -2.71 31.69
N ALA A 298 5.77 -2.01 31.99
CA ALA A 298 5.32 -1.74 33.34
C ALA A 298 4.84 -3.02 34.05
N PHE A 299 4.09 -3.89 33.36
CA PHE A 299 3.71 -5.20 33.93
C PHE A 299 4.93 -6.07 34.21
N VAL A 300 5.87 -6.17 33.26
CA VAL A 300 7.10 -6.96 33.44
C VAL A 300 7.95 -6.39 34.58
N ALA A 301 8.16 -5.08 34.63
CA ALA A 301 8.93 -4.43 35.68
C ALA A 301 8.27 -4.61 37.06
N GLY A 302 6.94 -4.52 37.14
CA GLY A 302 6.19 -4.76 38.37
C GLY A 302 6.36 -6.19 38.90
N LEU A 303 6.28 -7.20 38.03
CA LEU A 303 6.49 -8.60 38.40
C LEU A 303 7.91 -8.87 38.87
N VAL A 304 8.91 -8.33 38.17
CA VAL A 304 10.32 -8.47 38.57
C VAL A 304 10.56 -7.79 39.93
N LEU A 305 9.97 -6.62 40.15
CA LEU A 305 10.13 -5.89 41.41
C LEU A 305 9.50 -6.63 42.59
N ASP A 306 8.33 -7.23 42.39
CA ASP A 306 7.65 -8.07 43.39
C ASP A 306 8.51 -9.29 43.79
N GLU A 307 9.10 -9.96 42.80
CA GLU A 307 10.01 -11.11 43.03
C GLU A 307 11.31 -10.73 43.75
N VAL A 308 11.91 -9.59 43.40
CA VAL A 308 13.24 -9.22 43.93
C VAL A 308 13.15 -8.60 45.33
N LEU A 309 12.17 -7.74 45.59
CA LEU A 309 12.09 -6.99 46.85
C LEU A 309 11.12 -7.62 47.85
N ASN A 310 10.10 -8.38 47.40
CA ASN A 310 9.10 -9.08 48.22
C ASN A 310 8.75 -8.34 49.53
N SER A 311 8.23 -7.12 49.39
CA SER A 311 7.98 -6.21 50.52
C SER A 311 6.50 -5.85 50.63
N ALA A 312 6.01 -5.68 51.87
CA ALA A 312 4.63 -5.28 52.14
C ALA A 312 4.26 -3.92 51.49
N LEU A 313 5.27 -3.06 51.31
CA LEU A 313 5.14 -1.79 50.62
C LEU A 313 4.79 -1.99 49.13
N LEU A 314 5.44 -2.94 48.45
CA LEU A 314 5.14 -3.28 47.06
C LEU A 314 3.78 -3.93 46.88
N ALA A 315 3.38 -4.80 47.83
CA ALA A 315 2.05 -5.37 47.84
C ALA A 315 0.94 -4.30 47.91
N ALA A 316 1.17 -3.21 48.66
CA ALA A 316 0.24 -2.09 48.73
C ALA A 316 0.17 -1.25 47.44
N PHE A 317 1.21 -1.28 46.60
CA PHE A 317 1.27 -0.52 45.34
C PHE A 317 0.83 -1.29 44.11
N ALA A 318 0.89 -2.63 44.15
CA ALA A 318 0.57 -3.51 43.04
C ALA A 318 -0.78 -3.20 42.36
N PRO A 319 -1.89 -2.88 43.08
CA PRO A 319 -3.18 -2.62 42.43
C PRO A 319 -3.17 -1.34 41.58
N LEU A 320 -2.62 -0.24 42.10
CA LEU A 320 -2.56 1.03 41.38
C LEU A 320 -1.61 0.93 40.18
N HIS A 321 -0.47 0.27 40.36
CA HIS A 321 0.49 0.03 39.28
C HIS A 321 -0.13 -0.79 38.13
N ALA A 322 -0.76 -1.92 38.46
CA ALA A 322 -1.44 -2.77 37.48
C ALA A 322 -2.55 -2.03 36.73
N THR A 323 -3.37 -1.24 37.45
CA THR A 323 -4.43 -0.44 36.83
C THR A 323 -3.87 0.66 35.91
N THR A 324 -2.80 1.33 36.31
CA THR A 324 -2.15 2.36 35.48
C THR A 324 -1.57 1.75 34.21
N ALA A 325 -0.85 0.62 34.33
CA ALA A 325 -0.33 -0.11 33.19
C ALA A 325 -1.46 -0.58 32.25
N LEU A 326 -2.57 -1.09 32.79
CA LEU A 326 -3.75 -1.47 32.02
C LEU A 326 -4.36 -0.29 31.26
N ILE A 327 -4.52 0.87 31.91
CA ILE A 327 -5.07 2.08 31.26
C ILE A 327 -4.24 2.45 30.02
N PHE A 328 -2.91 2.46 30.13
CA PHE A 328 -2.05 2.73 28.98
C PHE A 328 -2.21 1.67 27.88
N GLY A 329 -2.35 0.39 28.24
CA GLY A 329 -2.58 -0.68 27.28
C GLY A 329 -3.92 -0.53 26.53
N LEU A 330 -5.01 -0.21 27.25
CA LEU A 330 -6.32 0.02 26.65
C LEU A 330 -6.36 1.28 25.78
N LEU A 331 -5.69 2.36 26.21
CA LEU A 331 -5.52 3.56 25.40
C LEU A 331 -4.73 3.25 24.11
N ALA A 332 -3.70 2.42 24.20
CA ALA A 332 -2.93 1.99 23.04
C ALA A 332 -3.80 1.21 22.04
N LEU A 333 -4.60 0.25 22.53
CA LEU A 333 -5.55 -0.51 21.71
C LEU A 333 -6.62 0.39 21.09
N GLY A 334 -7.14 1.38 21.81
CA GLY A 334 -8.05 2.38 21.25
C GLY A 334 -7.39 3.19 20.13
N ALA A 335 -6.18 3.70 20.37
CA ALA A 335 -5.40 4.47 19.41
C ALA A 335 -5.08 3.66 18.13
N SER A 336 -4.93 2.33 18.25
CA SER A 336 -4.69 1.43 17.12
C SER A 336 -5.78 1.53 16.04
N THR A 337 -7.03 1.81 16.39
CA THR A 337 -8.11 1.88 15.40
C THR A 337 -8.11 3.17 14.57
N LEU A 338 -7.43 4.22 15.05
CA LEU A 338 -7.50 5.56 14.46
C LEU A 338 -6.66 5.72 13.18
N HIS A 339 -5.72 4.80 12.92
CA HIS A 339 -4.96 4.81 11.65
C HIS A 339 -5.62 3.98 10.54
N LEU A 340 -6.67 3.23 10.86
CA LEU A 340 -7.35 2.36 9.91
C LEU A 340 -8.27 3.18 9.01
N GLY A 341 -8.26 2.86 7.72
CA GLY A 341 -9.16 3.52 6.77
C GLY A 341 -10.64 3.15 6.97
N ARG A 342 -10.93 1.91 7.41
CA ARG A 342 -12.29 1.44 7.70
C ARG A 342 -12.34 0.66 9.02
N PRO A 343 -12.31 1.34 10.18
CA PRO A 343 -12.16 0.69 11.48
C PRO A 343 -13.27 -0.33 11.80
N GLN A 344 -14.47 -0.17 11.25
CA GLN A 344 -15.59 -1.11 11.42
C GLN A 344 -15.30 -2.53 10.89
N PHE A 345 -14.30 -2.70 10.02
CA PHE A 345 -13.90 -4.01 9.48
C PHE A 345 -12.66 -4.61 10.16
N ALA A 346 -12.13 -3.97 11.21
CA ALA A 346 -10.93 -4.42 11.91
C ALA A 346 -11.04 -5.84 12.49
N PHE A 347 -12.25 -6.28 12.85
CA PHE A 347 -12.50 -7.64 13.35
C PHE A 347 -12.08 -8.75 12.37
N ARG A 348 -12.02 -8.45 11.07
CA ARG A 348 -11.59 -9.41 10.04
C ARG A 348 -10.10 -9.73 10.12
N ALA A 349 -9.29 -8.95 10.85
CA ALA A 349 -7.84 -9.11 10.92
C ALA A 349 -7.37 -10.46 11.49
N ILE A 350 -8.30 -11.27 12.02
CA ILE A 350 -8.05 -12.64 12.50
C ILE A 350 -7.91 -13.64 11.33
N VAL A 351 -8.39 -13.32 10.12
CA VAL A 351 -8.34 -14.21 8.95
C VAL A 351 -6.90 -14.58 8.60
N GLY A 352 -5.99 -13.62 8.59
CA GLY A 352 -4.59 -13.80 8.19
C GLY A 352 -3.66 -14.42 9.25
N LEU A 353 -4.17 -15.01 10.33
CA LEU A 353 -3.34 -15.55 11.44
C LEU A 353 -2.23 -16.51 11.01
N ARG A 354 -2.44 -17.25 9.92
CA ARG A 354 -1.49 -18.23 9.41
C ARG A 354 -0.23 -17.59 8.81
N HIS A 355 -0.33 -16.42 8.18
CA HIS A 355 0.78 -15.80 7.44
C HIS A 355 1.12 -14.37 7.86
N SER A 356 0.15 -13.57 8.31
CA SER A 356 0.38 -12.17 8.65
C SER A 356 0.82 -12.01 10.11
N TRP A 357 1.94 -11.32 10.30
CA TRP A 357 2.39 -10.90 11.64
C TRP A 357 1.44 -9.89 12.29
N LEU A 358 0.69 -9.12 11.51
CA LEU A 358 -0.27 -8.14 12.03
C LEU A 358 -1.47 -8.83 12.68
N SER A 359 -1.96 -9.92 12.08
CA SER A 359 -2.99 -10.77 12.69
C SER A 359 -2.53 -11.36 14.02
N ARG A 360 -1.26 -11.81 14.10
CA ARG A 360 -0.66 -12.39 15.31
C ARG A 360 -0.48 -11.33 16.39
N GLU A 361 -0.08 -10.12 16.03
CA GLU A 361 0.01 -8.97 16.94
C GLU A 361 -1.34 -8.62 17.56
N ILE A 362 -2.39 -8.50 16.73
CA ILE A 362 -3.75 -8.19 17.20
C ILE A 362 -4.25 -9.26 18.17
N LEU A 363 -4.03 -10.54 17.88
CA LEU A 363 -4.38 -11.63 18.77
C LEU A 363 -3.57 -11.56 20.09
N ALA A 364 -2.25 -11.38 20.01
CA ALA A 364 -1.39 -11.33 21.18
C ALA A 364 -1.73 -10.16 22.11
N PHE A 365 -1.93 -8.95 21.58
CA PHE A 365 -2.34 -7.81 22.39
C PHE A 365 -3.79 -7.91 22.88
N GLY A 366 -4.68 -8.58 22.14
CA GLY A 366 -6.03 -8.91 22.61
C GLY A 366 -6.00 -9.85 23.82
N LEU A 367 -5.19 -10.91 23.77
CA LEU A 367 -4.97 -11.84 24.89
C LEU A 367 -4.32 -11.13 26.08
N PHE A 368 -3.31 -10.29 25.82
CA PHE A 368 -2.66 -9.44 26.83
C PHE A 368 -3.66 -8.55 27.54
N ALA A 369 -4.50 -7.80 26.81
CA ALA A 369 -5.49 -6.93 27.42
C ALA A 369 -6.52 -7.71 28.26
N GLY A 370 -7.00 -8.85 27.75
CA GLY A 370 -7.90 -9.72 28.51
C GLY A 370 -7.27 -10.22 29.82
N ALA A 371 -6.04 -10.72 29.76
CA ALA A 371 -5.30 -11.16 30.95
C ALA A 371 -5.02 -10.00 31.91
N ALA A 372 -4.66 -8.83 31.39
CA ALA A 372 -4.33 -7.64 32.17
C ALA A 372 -5.55 -7.07 32.89
N ILE A 373 -6.74 -7.12 32.28
CA ILE A 373 -8.01 -6.76 32.93
C ILE A 373 -8.27 -7.67 34.13
N VAL A 374 -8.16 -8.99 33.94
CA VAL A 374 -8.41 -9.97 35.01
C VAL A 374 -7.39 -9.82 36.13
N PHE A 375 -6.11 -9.71 35.80
CA PHE A 375 -5.02 -9.51 36.77
C PHE A 375 -5.15 -8.18 37.52
N SER A 376 -5.46 -7.08 36.82
CA SER A 376 -5.69 -5.81 37.49
C SER A 376 -6.96 -5.82 38.34
N ALA A 377 -7.99 -6.61 38.02
CA ALA A 377 -9.17 -6.71 38.88
C ALA A 377 -8.89 -7.53 40.14
N SER A 378 -8.13 -8.62 40.01
CA SER A 378 -7.77 -9.49 41.13
C SER A 378 -6.77 -8.87 42.10
N SER A 379 -6.02 -7.85 41.68
CA SER A 379 -5.16 -7.09 42.60
C SER A 379 -5.95 -6.16 43.53
N TRP A 380 -7.16 -5.73 43.16
CA TRP A 380 -8.02 -4.93 44.05
C TRP A 380 -8.90 -5.76 44.97
N VAL A 381 -9.21 -7.00 44.58
CA VAL A 381 -10.11 -7.88 45.31
C VAL A 381 -9.48 -9.27 45.42
N ASP A 382 -9.22 -9.72 46.64
CA ASP A 382 -8.71 -11.06 46.96
C ASP A 382 -9.78 -12.15 46.71
N TRP A 383 -10.19 -12.32 45.46
CA TRP A 383 -11.15 -13.34 45.03
C TRP A 383 -10.45 -14.64 44.57
N SER A 384 -9.21 -14.53 44.08
CA SER A 384 -8.44 -15.66 43.55
C SER A 384 -7.35 -16.12 44.53
N PRO A 385 -7.04 -17.43 44.58
CA PRO A 385 -5.91 -17.92 45.36
C PRO A 385 -4.58 -17.39 44.80
N GLY A 386 -3.59 -17.17 45.67
CA GLY A 386 -2.32 -16.52 45.29
C GLY A 386 -1.56 -17.17 44.12
N TRP A 387 -1.60 -18.50 44.00
CA TRP A 387 -0.98 -19.22 42.87
C TRP A 387 -1.64 -18.87 41.51
N LEU A 388 -2.95 -18.59 41.51
CA LEU A 388 -3.67 -18.21 40.31
C LEU A 388 -3.33 -16.76 39.92
N ASN A 389 -3.24 -15.85 40.89
CA ASN A 389 -2.78 -14.47 40.64
C ASN A 389 -1.35 -14.42 40.11
N TYR A 390 -0.47 -15.24 40.68
CA TYR A 390 0.89 -15.39 40.20
C TYR A 390 0.94 -15.89 38.75
N GLY A 391 0.17 -16.94 38.44
CA GLY A 391 0.05 -17.46 37.07
C GLY A 391 -0.54 -16.43 36.09
N LEU A 392 -1.54 -15.65 36.52
CA LEU A 392 -2.12 -14.56 35.73
C LEU A 392 -1.08 -13.46 35.43
N GLY A 393 -0.26 -13.06 36.41
CA GLY A 393 0.81 -12.09 36.20
C GLY A 393 1.78 -12.53 35.11
N TRP A 394 2.28 -13.77 35.18
CA TRP A 394 3.14 -14.33 34.13
C TRP A 394 2.43 -14.47 32.79
N CYS A 395 1.14 -14.80 32.78
CA CYS A 395 0.34 -14.83 31.55
C CYS A 395 0.29 -13.44 30.89
N VAL A 396 0.09 -12.37 31.66
CA VAL A 396 0.14 -10.98 31.18
C VAL A 396 1.52 -10.66 30.60
N ALA A 397 2.59 -10.99 31.30
CA ALA A 397 3.95 -10.75 30.81
C ALA A 397 4.25 -11.48 29.50
N VAL A 398 3.95 -12.78 29.43
CA VAL A 398 4.22 -13.62 28.26
C VAL A 398 3.41 -13.17 27.04
N THR A 399 2.12 -12.90 27.21
CA THR A 399 1.27 -12.42 26.10
C THR A 399 1.67 -11.02 25.65
N GLY A 400 2.02 -10.13 26.57
CA GLY A 400 2.52 -8.79 26.26
C GLY A 400 3.86 -8.80 25.52
N ILE A 401 4.84 -9.58 25.99
CA ILE A 401 6.12 -9.78 25.31
C ILE A 401 5.91 -10.41 23.93
N GLY A 402 4.99 -11.38 23.82
CA GLY A 402 4.58 -11.96 22.54
C GLY A 402 4.01 -10.93 21.57
N GLY A 403 3.19 -9.99 22.07
CA GLY A 403 2.68 -8.86 21.29
C GLY A 403 3.80 -7.96 20.78
N VAL A 404 4.69 -7.51 21.66
CA VAL A 404 5.86 -6.68 21.29
C VAL A 404 6.78 -7.41 20.29
N PHE A 405 6.96 -8.72 20.45
CA PHE A 405 7.70 -9.53 19.48
C PHE A 405 7.01 -9.57 18.11
N CYS A 406 5.68 -9.69 18.07
CA CYS A 406 4.94 -9.57 16.82
C CYS A 406 5.14 -8.19 16.18
N SER A 407 5.13 -7.10 16.98
CA SER A 407 5.44 -5.75 16.49
C SER A 407 6.84 -5.67 15.88
N VAL A 408 7.86 -6.25 16.53
CA VAL A 408 9.23 -6.32 15.97
C VAL A 408 9.23 -7.04 14.63
N MET A 409 8.52 -8.16 14.53
CA MET A 409 8.44 -8.94 13.30
C MET A 409 7.70 -8.22 12.17
N LEU A 410 6.75 -7.33 12.47
CA LEU A 410 6.11 -6.49 11.44
C LEU A 410 7.13 -5.69 10.63
N TYR A 411 8.06 -5.05 11.33
CA TYR A 411 9.13 -4.23 10.74
C TYR A 411 10.24 -5.10 10.14
N ALA A 412 10.65 -6.17 10.83
CA ALA A 412 11.68 -7.08 10.33
C ALA A 412 11.28 -7.77 9.02
N PHE A 413 9.99 -8.08 8.85
CA PHE A 413 9.44 -8.69 7.64
C PHE A 413 9.61 -7.82 6.39
N THR A 414 9.57 -6.49 6.51
CA THR A 414 9.63 -5.61 5.32
C THR A 414 11.02 -5.54 4.69
N ARG A 415 12.06 -6.05 5.36
CA ARG A 415 13.46 -6.07 4.86
C ARG A 415 14.01 -4.70 4.45
N ARG A 416 13.51 -3.61 5.05
CA ARG A 416 14.04 -2.25 4.83
C ARG A 416 15.36 -2.08 5.59
N GLU A 417 16.29 -1.30 5.05
CA GLU A 417 17.67 -1.13 5.56
C GLU A 417 17.74 -0.85 7.08
N PHE A 418 16.91 0.07 7.58
CA PHE A 418 16.90 0.49 8.98
C PHE A 418 16.00 -0.35 9.90
N TRP A 419 15.34 -1.40 9.39
CA TRP A 419 14.38 -2.23 10.12
C TRP A 419 14.82 -3.69 10.24
N SER A 420 16.13 -3.95 10.21
CA SER A 420 16.67 -5.28 10.48
C SER A 420 16.24 -5.81 11.86
N PHE A 421 16.02 -7.13 11.97
CA PHE A 421 15.61 -7.78 13.22
C PHE A 421 16.43 -7.36 14.46
N PRO A 422 17.79 -7.41 14.47
CA PRO A 422 18.55 -7.07 15.68
C PRO A 422 18.39 -5.61 16.08
N GLN A 423 18.35 -4.67 15.12
CA GLN A 423 18.19 -3.25 15.41
C GLN A 423 16.78 -2.94 15.92
N THR A 424 15.75 -3.47 15.24
CA THR A 424 14.35 -3.30 15.62
C THR A 424 14.08 -3.91 16.99
N ALA A 425 14.50 -5.17 17.23
CA ALA A 425 14.32 -5.85 18.50
C ALA A 425 14.99 -5.08 19.65
N THR A 426 16.24 -4.63 19.45
CA THR A 426 16.97 -3.85 20.46
C THR A 426 16.21 -2.57 20.83
N ARG A 427 15.74 -1.81 19.83
CA ARG A 427 14.97 -0.58 20.08
C ARG A 427 13.69 -0.86 20.85
N PHE A 428 12.90 -1.85 20.43
CA PHE A 428 11.62 -2.17 21.06
C PHE A 428 11.78 -2.68 22.50
N VAL A 429 12.77 -3.54 22.73
CA VAL A 429 13.07 -4.06 24.08
C VAL A 429 13.55 -2.94 25.00
N LEU A 430 14.46 -2.08 24.53
CA LEU A 430 14.95 -0.95 25.33
C LEU A 430 13.83 0.06 25.62
N THR A 431 13.00 0.39 24.64
CA THR A 431 11.84 1.26 24.85
C THR A 431 10.86 0.68 25.86
N SER A 432 10.55 -0.62 25.75
CA SER A 432 9.68 -1.30 26.72
C SER A 432 10.28 -1.29 28.13
N ALA A 433 11.57 -1.61 28.27
CA ALA A 433 12.26 -1.61 29.56
C ALA A 433 12.34 -0.20 30.17
N MET A 434 12.80 0.79 29.41
CA MET A 434 12.97 2.16 29.89
C MET A 434 11.65 2.80 30.31
N LEU A 435 10.62 2.71 29.46
CA LEU A 435 9.31 3.29 29.76
C LEU A 435 8.58 2.52 30.86
N GLY A 436 8.72 1.19 30.88
CA GLY A 436 8.16 0.34 31.92
C GLY A 436 8.73 0.64 33.31
N ILE A 437 10.05 0.76 33.42
CA ILE A 437 10.73 1.16 34.66
C ILE A 437 10.29 2.57 35.05
N ALA A 438 10.30 3.53 34.14
CA ALA A 438 9.89 4.90 34.42
C ALA A 438 8.43 5.00 34.91
N ALA A 439 7.51 4.26 34.30
CA ALA A 439 6.10 4.20 34.71
C ALA A 439 5.94 3.56 36.10
N THR A 440 6.74 2.53 36.41
CA THR A 440 6.76 1.89 37.73
C THR A 440 7.24 2.87 38.80
N TRP A 441 8.35 3.58 38.54
CA TRP A 441 8.87 4.62 39.43
C TRP A 441 7.88 5.75 39.66
N LEU A 442 7.24 6.24 38.59
CA LEU A 442 6.20 7.27 38.71
C LEU A 442 5.04 6.80 39.58
N SER A 443 4.60 5.55 39.42
CA SER A 443 3.53 4.98 40.23
C SER A 443 3.92 4.93 41.71
N ILE A 444 5.16 4.49 42.03
CA ILE A 444 5.69 4.48 43.40
C ILE A 444 5.73 5.89 44.00
N LEU A 445 6.22 6.88 43.24
CA LEU A 445 6.29 8.28 43.69
C LEU A 445 4.92 8.87 43.98
N LEU A 446 3.94 8.64 43.09
CA LEU A 446 2.58 9.15 43.26
C LEU A 446 1.92 8.58 44.52
N VAL A 447 2.10 7.30 44.83
CA VAL A 447 1.55 6.75 46.06
C VAL A 447 2.31 7.21 47.30
N GLY A 448 3.63 7.38 47.23
CA GLY A 448 4.41 7.98 48.32
C GLY A 448 3.85 9.35 48.74
N VAL A 449 3.57 10.21 47.77
CA VAL A 449 2.97 11.54 48.00
C VAL A 449 1.54 11.46 48.56
N VAL A 450 0.71 10.54 48.04
CA VAL A 450 -0.66 10.34 48.54
C VAL A 450 -0.67 9.74 49.95
N GLY A 451 0.31 8.90 50.28
CA GLY A 451 0.50 8.33 51.61
C GLY A 451 0.83 9.41 52.64
N GLU A 452 1.78 10.31 52.34
CA GLU A 452 2.17 11.42 53.22
C GLU A 452 1.01 12.40 53.47
N SER A 453 0.23 12.75 52.43
CA SER A 453 -0.92 13.66 52.55
C SER A 453 -2.12 13.11 53.32
N ARG A 454 -2.21 11.79 53.55
CA ARG A 454 -3.23 11.18 54.42
C ARG A 454 -2.79 11.06 55.88
N SER A 455 -1.50 11.23 56.15
CA SER A 455 -0.90 11.16 57.50
C SER A 455 -0.67 12.54 58.16
N ALA A 456 -0.86 13.62 57.41
CA ALA A 456 -0.93 15.00 57.90
C ALA A 456 -2.40 15.44 58.01
#